data_AF-A0A2M7D776-F1
#
_entry.id   AF-A0A2M7D776-F1
#
_cell.length_a   1.000
_cell.length_b   1.000
_cell.length_c   1.000
_cell.angle_alpha   90.00
_cell.angle_beta   90.00
_cell.angle_gamma   90.00
#
_symmetry.space_group_name_H-M   'P 1'
#
loop_
_entity.id
_entity.type
_entity.pdbx_description
1 polymer ?
#
loop_
_entity_poly.entity_id
_entity_poly.type
_entity_poly.pdbx_seq_one_letter_code
_entity_poly.pdbx_strand_id
1 'polypeptide(L)'
;MLKNMMKNTLLNLKPIQKFIDGVGKDVKKFFGKDKGCIVGLEDDGVFYASGLYEWLKNKNLTFSTMDDDGRGLEEEKAKGRKILLVDNDIITGKGYKRAMEAMRLKKEKLGTKDVKYAVLCDRTGLADFSVEGYSAYAPWSLERLDGVDLKIIQALSEDGKKSFVEIAKGTGLSQVAIKNRVERLLKDKVLKIRGLLNMEKVYSVSAHIDIEADSKTINRLIEKFEKSPVVYHLVKTSGRYNLMVSIVTPNLESIENFIAKEIRSDLGVKHIEVNVGELPIIPKSWTPPII
;
A
#
# COMPACT_ATOMS: atom_id res chain seq x y z
N MET A 1 -11.50 27.13 -25.96
CA MET A 1 -12.00 27.58 -24.64
C MET A 1 -12.17 26.43 -23.64
N LEU A 2 -12.85 25.32 -23.96
CA LEU A 2 -13.05 24.17 -23.05
C LEU A 2 -11.75 23.50 -22.52
N LYS A 3 -10.70 23.38 -23.34
CA LYS A 3 -9.37 22.85 -22.90
C LYS A 3 -8.65 23.74 -21.88
N ASN A 4 -8.97 25.03 -21.79
CA ASN A 4 -8.41 25.93 -20.77
C ASN A 4 -9.28 25.98 -19.50
N MET A 5 -10.59 25.72 -19.60
CA MET A 5 -11.46 25.60 -18.43
C MET A 5 -11.18 24.33 -17.61
N MET A 6 -10.85 23.20 -18.26
CA MET A 6 -10.48 21.96 -17.53
C MET A 6 -9.11 22.02 -16.84
N LYS A 7 -8.18 22.83 -17.34
CA LYS A 7 -6.80 22.95 -16.82
C LYS A 7 -6.70 23.75 -15.51
N ASN A 8 -7.66 24.62 -15.23
CA ASN A 8 -7.73 25.32 -13.95
C ASN A 8 -8.48 24.50 -12.88
N THR A 9 -9.16 23.42 -13.25
CA THR A 9 -9.97 22.62 -12.31
C THR A 9 -9.14 21.62 -11.52
N LEU A 10 -8.10 21.01 -12.12
CA LEU A 10 -7.29 19.97 -11.47
C LEU A 10 -6.47 20.53 -10.29
N LEU A 11 -5.84 21.69 -10.46
CA LEU A 11 -5.06 22.36 -9.42
C LEU A 11 -5.92 22.88 -8.24
N ASN A 12 -7.24 22.97 -8.42
CA ASN A 12 -8.18 23.37 -7.37
C ASN A 12 -8.65 22.19 -6.51
N LEU A 13 -8.30 20.95 -6.87
CA LEU A 13 -8.69 19.77 -6.09
C LEU A 13 -7.82 19.68 -4.83
N LYS A 14 -8.46 19.60 -3.67
CA LYS A 14 -7.77 19.50 -2.36
C LYS A 14 -6.67 18.43 -2.31
N PRO A 15 -6.84 17.21 -2.86
CA PRO A 15 -5.77 16.21 -2.84
C PRO A 15 -4.54 16.62 -3.65
N ILE A 16 -4.73 17.32 -4.78
CA ILE A 16 -3.64 17.82 -5.63
C ILE A 16 -2.91 18.97 -4.94
N GLN A 17 -3.64 19.90 -4.34
CA GLN A 17 -3.06 20.99 -3.55
C GLN A 17 -2.20 20.44 -2.42
N LYS A 18 -2.76 19.52 -1.63
CA LYS A 18 -2.03 18.84 -0.55
C LYS A 18 -0.75 18.15 -1.03
N PHE A 19 -0.83 17.46 -2.17
CA PHE A 19 0.35 16.82 -2.76
C PHE A 19 1.42 17.83 -3.17
N ILE A 20 1.03 18.88 -3.89
CA ILE A 20 1.92 19.96 -4.32
C ILE A 20 2.55 20.68 -3.11
N ASP A 21 1.76 21.00 -2.11
CA ASP A 21 2.22 21.69 -0.90
C ASP A 21 3.24 20.84 -0.13
N GLY A 22 3.04 19.52 -0.10
CA GLY A 22 3.93 18.59 0.60
C GLY A 22 5.23 18.29 -0.14
N VAL A 23 5.19 17.99 -1.45
CA VAL A 23 6.39 17.55 -2.19
C VAL A 23 6.91 18.54 -3.24
N GLY A 24 6.09 19.52 -3.65
CA GLY A 24 6.34 20.31 -4.85
C GLY A 24 7.63 21.14 -4.80
N LYS A 25 7.97 21.70 -3.64
CA LYS A 25 9.21 22.49 -3.46
C LYS A 25 10.47 21.63 -3.67
N ASP A 26 10.49 20.44 -3.10
CA ASP A 26 11.63 19.53 -3.18
C ASP A 26 11.73 18.86 -4.55
N VAL A 27 10.60 18.51 -5.16
CA VAL A 27 10.54 18.07 -6.55
C VAL A 27 11.07 19.15 -7.50
N LYS A 28 10.68 20.41 -7.30
CA LYS A 28 11.19 21.54 -8.10
C LYS A 28 12.71 21.69 -7.96
N LYS A 29 13.24 21.51 -6.74
CA LYS A 29 14.69 21.50 -6.48
C LYS A 29 15.40 20.33 -7.16
N PHE A 30 14.79 19.14 -7.16
CA PHE A 30 15.32 17.95 -7.82
C PHE A 30 15.51 18.14 -9.33
N PHE A 31 14.49 18.65 -10.02
CA PHE A 31 14.60 18.93 -11.45
C PHE A 31 15.53 20.11 -11.73
N GLY A 32 15.44 21.19 -10.94
CA GLY A 32 16.27 22.37 -11.12
C GLY A 32 16.19 22.93 -12.55
N LYS A 33 17.33 22.99 -13.25
CA LYS A 33 17.41 23.41 -14.67
C LYS A 33 17.47 22.23 -15.65
N ASP A 34 17.59 21.00 -15.17
CA ASP A 34 17.70 19.83 -16.03
C ASP A 34 16.41 19.52 -16.78
N LYS A 35 16.53 18.78 -17.88
CA LYS A 35 15.36 18.17 -18.54
C LYS A 35 14.82 17.05 -17.65
N GLY A 36 13.50 17.01 -17.49
CA GLY A 36 12.81 16.06 -16.62
C GLY A 36 11.62 15.40 -17.29
N CYS A 37 11.26 14.20 -16.85
CA CYS A 37 10.00 13.54 -17.20
C CYS A 37 9.28 13.17 -15.90
N ILE A 38 8.03 13.58 -15.78
CA ILE A 38 7.15 13.14 -14.71
C ILE A 38 6.34 11.96 -15.26
N VAL A 39 6.40 10.83 -14.58
CA VAL A 39 5.75 9.59 -14.98
C VAL A 39 4.74 9.20 -13.90
N GLY A 40 3.46 9.27 -14.23
CA GLY A 40 2.41 8.77 -13.34
C GLY A 40 2.27 7.26 -13.45
N LEU A 41 2.30 6.55 -12.33
CA LEU A 41 1.98 5.13 -12.30
C LEU A 41 0.48 4.90 -12.39
N GLU A 42 0.06 3.97 -13.22
CA GLU A 42 -1.35 3.63 -13.35
C GLU A 42 -1.85 2.79 -12.16
N ASP A 43 -3.08 2.99 -11.67
CA ASP A 43 -4.09 3.94 -12.17
C ASP A 43 -4.03 5.31 -11.45
N ASP A 44 -3.85 5.30 -10.13
CA ASP A 44 -4.06 6.49 -9.28
C ASP A 44 -2.91 7.50 -9.33
N GLY A 45 -1.67 7.05 -9.59
CA GLY A 45 -0.49 7.90 -9.67
C GLY A 45 -0.59 8.96 -10.77
N VAL A 46 -1.28 8.63 -11.87
CA VAL A 46 -1.53 9.54 -13.00
C VAL A 46 -2.22 10.84 -12.55
N PHE A 47 -3.15 10.75 -11.60
CA PHE A 47 -3.89 11.90 -11.09
C PHE A 47 -2.95 12.93 -10.42
N TYR A 48 -2.10 12.47 -9.51
CA TYR A 48 -1.12 13.30 -8.81
C TYR A 48 0.00 13.80 -9.72
N ALA A 49 0.48 12.92 -10.61
CA ALA A 49 1.50 13.24 -11.60
C ALA A 49 1.05 14.38 -12.52
N SER A 50 -0.19 14.31 -12.98
CA SER A 50 -0.79 15.33 -13.86
C SER A 50 -0.89 16.68 -13.16
N GLY A 51 -1.39 16.71 -11.92
CA GLY A 51 -1.49 17.93 -11.13
C GLY A 51 -0.13 18.57 -10.87
N LEU A 52 0.87 17.77 -10.51
CA LEU A 52 2.23 18.24 -10.27
C LEU A 52 2.90 18.77 -11.54
N TYR A 53 2.71 18.09 -12.68
CA TYR A 53 3.22 18.54 -13.98
C TYR A 53 2.59 19.87 -14.41
N GLU A 54 1.27 20.02 -14.24
CA GLU A 54 0.57 21.27 -14.53
C GLU A 54 0.99 22.42 -13.64
N TRP A 55 1.30 22.16 -12.36
CA TRP A 55 1.79 23.17 -11.42
C TRP A 55 3.22 23.63 -11.73
N LEU A 56 4.12 22.69 -12.05
CA LEU A 56 5.52 23.02 -12.37
C LEU A 56 5.65 23.81 -13.67
N LYS A 57 4.83 23.48 -14.69
CA LYS A 57 4.66 24.20 -15.96
C LYS A 57 5.99 24.71 -16.57
N ASN A 58 6.97 23.82 -16.70
CA ASN A 58 8.31 24.13 -17.20
C ASN A 58 8.53 23.50 -18.58
N LYS A 59 9.05 24.28 -19.56
CA LYS A 59 9.34 23.83 -20.93
C LYS A 59 10.34 22.66 -21.01
N ASN A 60 11.13 22.44 -19.95
CA ASN A 60 12.09 21.35 -19.87
C ASN A 60 11.49 20.04 -19.34
N LEU A 61 10.22 20.04 -18.94
CA LEU A 61 9.52 18.86 -18.42
C LEU A 61 8.63 18.21 -19.48
N THR A 62 8.61 16.88 -19.48
CA THR A 62 7.68 16.04 -20.21
C THR A 62 6.79 15.26 -19.25
N PHE A 63 5.67 14.73 -19.77
CA PHE A 63 4.72 13.92 -19.00
C PHE A 63 4.42 12.60 -19.74
N SER A 64 4.47 11.49 -19.01
CA SER A 64 4.11 10.15 -19.48
C SER A 64 3.44 9.34 -18.37
N THR A 65 2.99 8.13 -18.67
CA THR A 65 2.44 7.17 -17.71
C THR A 65 3.06 5.80 -17.93
N MET A 66 2.95 4.92 -16.94
CA MET A 66 3.31 3.50 -17.08
C MET A 66 2.66 2.65 -15.99
N ASP A 67 2.57 1.35 -16.23
CA ASP A 67 2.33 0.33 -15.20
C ASP A 67 3.52 0.26 -14.21
N ASP A 68 3.30 -0.30 -13.02
CA ASP A 68 4.37 -0.49 -12.04
C ASP A 68 5.46 -1.50 -12.46
N ASP A 69 5.26 -2.24 -13.55
CA ASP A 69 6.27 -3.08 -14.21
C ASP A 69 6.98 -2.38 -15.39
N GLY A 70 6.66 -1.11 -15.63
CA GLY A 70 7.25 -0.25 -16.66
C GLY A 70 6.66 -0.40 -18.06
N ARG A 71 5.59 -1.19 -18.26
CA ARG A 71 4.82 -1.20 -19.51
C ARG A 71 4.08 0.12 -19.71
N GLY A 72 3.88 0.52 -20.97
CA GLY A 72 3.20 1.78 -21.31
C GLY A 72 4.09 3.04 -21.34
N LEU A 73 5.29 2.99 -20.77
CA LEU A 73 6.21 4.14 -20.77
C LEU A 73 6.54 4.62 -22.20
N GLU A 74 6.26 5.89 -22.49
CA GLU A 74 6.68 6.54 -23.74
C GLU A 74 8.16 6.93 -23.65
N GLU A 75 9.04 6.01 -24.05
CA GLU A 75 10.48 6.13 -23.85
C GLU A 75 11.09 7.41 -24.44
N GLU A 76 10.60 7.91 -25.57
CA GLU A 76 11.07 9.17 -26.19
C GLU A 76 10.87 10.40 -25.27
N LYS A 77 9.81 10.38 -24.45
CA LYS A 77 9.56 11.43 -23.46
C LYS A 77 10.47 11.31 -22.25
N ALA A 78 11.00 10.12 -21.95
CA ALA A 78 11.88 9.86 -20.81
C ALA A 78 13.37 9.98 -21.15
N LYS A 79 13.75 9.71 -22.41
CA LYS A 79 15.15 9.60 -22.85
C LYS A 79 15.99 10.84 -22.53
N GLY A 80 17.14 10.65 -21.87
CA GLY A 80 18.12 11.69 -21.53
C GLY A 80 17.67 12.67 -20.43
N ARG A 81 16.63 12.33 -19.66
CA ARG A 81 16.02 13.21 -18.65
C ARG A 81 16.19 12.65 -17.24
N LYS A 82 16.04 13.50 -16.23
CA LYS A 82 15.73 13.06 -14.86
C LYS A 82 14.29 12.53 -14.84
N ILE A 83 14.02 11.47 -14.09
CA ILE A 83 12.70 10.87 -14.01
C ILE A 83 12.16 11.03 -12.60
N LEU A 84 10.91 11.48 -12.50
CA LEU A 84 10.14 11.40 -11.27
C LEU A 84 8.98 10.45 -11.51
N LEU A 85 9.01 9.29 -10.86
CA LEU A 85 7.85 8.41 -10.74
C LEU A 85 6.91 8.99 -9.69
N VAL A 86 5.61 8.98 -9.98
CA VAL A 86 4.59 9.50 -9.08
C VAL A 86 3.49 8.47 -8.91
N ASP A 87 3.16 8.19 -7.66
CA ASP A 87 2.11 7.26 -7.26
C ASP A 87 1.23 7.88 -6.15
N ASN A 88 0.09 7.27 -5.85
CA ASN A 88 -0.74 7.67 -4.72
C ASN A 88 -0.09 7.24 -3.39
N ASP A 89 0.32 5.98 -3.27
CA ASP A 89 0.86 5.47 -2.02
C ASP A 89 1.95 4.38 -2.17
N ILE A 90 2.70 4.17 -1.09
CA ILE A 90 3.54 2.99 -0.90
C ILE A 90 3.04 2.25 0.34
N ILE A 91 2.28 1.17 0.12
CA ILE A 91 1.74 0.36 1.23
C ILE A 91 2.74 -0.69 1.70
N THR A 92 3.15 -1.60 0.81
CA THR A 92 4.07 -2.72 1.13
C THR A 92 5.46 -2.54 0.53
N GLY A 93 5.67 -1.52 -0.30
CA GLY A 93 6.90 -1.34 -1.07
C GLY A 93 7.03 -2.22 -2.32
N LYS A 94 6.14 -3.19 -2.55
CA LYS A 94 6.23 -4.09 -3.71
C LYS A 94 6.06 -3.36 -5.05
N GLY A 95 5.08 -2.46 -5.17
CA GLY A 95 4.87 -1.64 -6.38
C GLY A 95 6.06 -0.72 -6.65
N TYR A 96 6.48 0.05 -5.64
CA TYR A 96 7.70 0.86 -5.67
C TYR A 96 8.91 0.07 -6.20
N LYS A 97 9.17 -1.13 -5.65
CA LYS A 97 10.31 -1.96 -6.06
C LYS A 97 10.20 -2.41 -7.52
N ARG A 98 9.02 -2.82 -7.98
CA ARG A 98 8.81 -3.19 -9.38
C ARG A 98 9.10 -2.00 -10.30
N ALA A 99 8.57 -0.83 -9.97
CA ALA A 99 8.69 0.36 -10.81
C ALA A 99 10.14 0.87 -10.86
N MET A 100 10.82 0.91 -9.71
CA MET A 100 12.23 1.29 -9.65
C MET A 100 13.13 0.27 -10.37
N GLU A 101 12.85 -1.03 -10.26
CA GLU A 101 13.58 -2.06 -11.00
C GLU A 101 13.36 -1.95 -12.51
N ALA A 102 12.13 -1.71 -12.96
CA ALA A 102 11.81 -1.49 -14.37
C ALA A 102 12.59 -0.29 -14.94
N MET A 103 12.66 0.82 -14.19
CA MET A 103 13.46 1.98 -14.59
C MET A 103 14.96 1.70 -14.56
N ARG A 104 15.44 0.90 -13.60
CA ARG A 104 16.84 0.46 -13.52
C ARG A 104 17.24 -0.33 -14.77
N LEU A 105 16.39 -1.28 -15.18
CA LEU A 105 16.62 -2.10 -16.38
C LEU A 105 16.59 -1.26 -17.67
N LYS A 106 15.79 -0.18 -17.72
CA LYS A 106 15.73 0.75 -18.86
C LYS A 106 16.78 1.87 -18.82
N LYS A 107 17.59 1.97 -17.75
CA LYS A 107 18.47 3.13 -17.50
C LYS A 107 19.45 3.41 -18.64
N GLU A 108 20.12 2.38 -19.15
CA GLU A 108 21.11 2.51 -20.23
C GLU A 108 20.44 2.93 -21.55
N LYS A 109 19.37 2.23 -21.95
CA LYS A 109 18.58 2.53 -23.15
C LYS A 109 18.03 3.96 -23.15
N LEU A 110 17.55 4.42 -21.98
CA LEU A 110 17.00 5.75 -21.83
C LEU A 110 18.08 6.82 -21.61
N GLY A 111 19.29 6.47 -21.21
CA GLY A 111 20.31 7.46 -20.82
C GLY A 111 19.85 8.35 -19.66
N THR A 112 19.04 7.81 -18.75
CA THR A 112 18.43 8.54 -17.63
C THR A 112 19.47 8.92 -16.59
N LYS A 113 19.48 10.21 -16.19
CA LYS A 113 20.47 10.75 -15.25
C LYS A 113 20.20 10.35 -13.79
N ASP A 114 18.95 10.45 -13.37
CA ASP A 114 18.50 10.19 -12.00
C ASP A 114 17.02 9.79 -12.02
N VAL A 115 16.61 8.91 -11.10
CA VAL A 115 15.23 8.43 -10.98
C VAL A 115 14.82 8.57 -9.52
N LYS A 116 13.78 9.35 -9.28
CA LYS A 116 13.19 9.54 -7.96
C LYS A 116 11.72 9.15 -7.93
N TYR A 117 11.20 8.97 -6.73
CA TYR A 117 9.83 8.55 -6.49
C TYR A 117 9.11 9.52 -5.55
N ALA A 118 7.91 9.97 -5.93
CA ALA A 118 7.05 10.80 -5.09
C ALA A 118 5.70 10.12 -4.85
N VAL A 119 5.20 10.18 -3.61
CA VAL A 119 3.86 9.67 -3.26
C VAL A 119 3.12 10.60 -2.31
N LEU A 120 1.79 10.53 -2.31
CA LEU A 120 1.01 11.20 -1.27
C LEU A 120 1.30 10.55 0.10
N CYS A 121 1.22 9.22 0.16
CA CYS A 121 1.42 8.47 1.41
C CYS A 121 2.51 7.39 1.26
N ASP A 122 3.60 7.50 2.02
CA ASP A 122 4.63 6.47 2.11
C ASP A 122 4.59 5.75 3.46
N ARG A 123 4.03 4.54 3.52
CA ARG A 123 3.97 3.74 4.76
C ARG A 123 5.26 2.97 5.03
N THR A 124 6.20 2.99 4.10
CA THR A 124 7.41 2.16 4.16
C THR A 124 8.69 2.98 4.33
N GLY A 125 8.66 4.27 4.02
CA GLY A 125 9.80 5.19 4.05
C GLY A 125 10.75 4.99 2.87
N LEU A 126 10.22 4.53 1.72
CA LEU A 126 10.98 4.26 0.50
C LEU A 126 10.99 5.40 -0.50
N ALA A 127 10.00 6.30 -0.47
CA ALA A 127 9.89 7.40 -1.43
C ALA A 127 10.96 8.47 -1.17
N ASP A 128 11.44 9.09 -2.24
CA ASP A 128 12.28 10.29 -2.13
C ASP A 128 11.50 11.49 -1.62
N PHE A 129 10.21 11.57 -1.99
CA PHE A 129 9.31 12.64 -1.60
C PHE A 129 7.97 12.05 -1.17
N SER A 130 7.54 12.34 0.04
CA SER A 130 6.21 11.96 0.52
C SER A 130 5.58 13.08 1.33
N VAL A 131 4.25 13.18 1.27
CA VAL A 131 3.52 14.13 2.12
C VAL A 131 3.33 13.54 3.51
N GLU A 132 3.00 12.25 3.58
CA GLU A 132 2.75 11.54 4.84
C GLU A 132 3.61 10.28 4.92
N GLY A 133 4.38 10.13 6.01
CA GLY A 133 5.18 8.92 6.31
C GLY A 133 4.44 7.84 7.12
N TYR A 134 3.18 8.13 7.48
CA TYR A 134 2.37 7.29 8.35
C TYR A 134 0.90 7.67 8.20
N SER A 135 0.27 7.27 7.10
CA SER A 135 -1.16 7.61 6.97
C SER A 135 -1.99 6.62 7.79
N ALA A 136 -2.48 7.09 8.94
CA ALA A 136 -3.63 6.54 9.65
C ALA A 136 -4.94 6.68 8.84
N TYR A 137 -4.86 7.21 7.62
CA TYR A 137 -5.99 7.38 6.72
C TYR A 137 -6.20 6.12 5.86
N ALA A 138 -7.43 5.63 5.85
CA ALA A 138 -7.83 4.56 4.95
C ALA A 138 -7.93 5.12 3.51
N PRO A 139 -7.36 4.45 2.49
CA PRO A 139 -7.46 4.90 1.10
C PRO A 139 -8.91 4.91 0.58
N TRP A 140 -9.81 4.20 1.27
CA TRP A 140 -11.26 4.25 1.09
C TRP A 140 -11.93 4.88 2.31
N SER A 141 -12.80 5.87 2.10
CA SER A 141 -13.65 6.39 3.17
C SER A 141 -14.90 5.53 3.32
N LEU A 142 -15.35 5.31 4.57
CA LEU A 142 -16.62 4.64 4.86
C LEU A 142 -17.80 5.32 4.17
N GLU A 143 -17.72 6.62 3.91
CA GLU A 143 -18.71 7.42 3.17
C GLU A 143 -18.94 6.93 1.73
N ARG A 144 -18.03 6.14 1.15
CA ARG A 144 -18.19 5.54 -0.20
C ARG A 144 -18.94 4.20 -0.18
N LEU A 145 -19.21 3.66 0.99
CA LEU A 145 -19.99 2.43 1.18
C LEU A 145 -21.39 2.81 1.65
N ASP A 146 -22.39 2.48 0.83
CA ASP A 146 -23.77 2.68 1.27
C ASP A 146 -24.20 1.56 2.25
N GLY A 147 -25.36 1.75 2.89
CA GLY A 147 -25.87 0.78 3.87
C GLY A 147 -26.11 -0.62 3.28
N VAL A 148 -26.30 -0.75 1.97
CA VAL A 148 -26.40 -2.07 1.32
C VAL A 148 -25.03 -2.72 1.22
N ASP A 149 -24.00 -1.96 0.82
CA ASP A 149 -22.63 -2.47 0.76
C ASP A 149 -22.16 -2.95 2.15
N LEU A 150 -22.48 -2.22 3.22
CA LEU A 150 -22.16 -2.63 4.59
C LEU A 150 -22.89 -3.91 5.00
N LYS A 151 -24.17 -4.06 4.65
CA LYS A 151 -24.93 -5.31 4.89
C LYS A 151 -24.35 -6.50 4.13
N ILE A 152 -23.89 -6.29 2.89
CA ILE A 152 -23.21 -7.32 2.10
C ILE A 152 -21.90 -7.74 2.80
N ILE A 153 -21.07 -6.78 3.20
CA ILE A 153 -19.80 -7.03 3.87
C ILE A 153 -20.03 -7.76 5.20
N GLN A 154 -21.04 -7.36 5.98
CA GLN A 154 -21.40 -8.04 7.22
C GLN A 154 -21.82 -9.49 6.98
N ALA A 155 -22.74 -9.71 6.04
CA ALA A 155 -23.25 -11.04 5.73
C ALA A 155 -22.13 -12.01 5.27
N LEU A 156 -21.18 -11.51 4.48
CA LEU A 156 -20.03 -12.30 4.02
C LEU A 156 -18.89 -12.41 5.04
N SER A 157 -18.82 -11.49 6.02
CA SER A 157 -17.89 -11.61 7.15
C SER A 157 -18.34 -12.68 8.14
N GLU A 158 -19.65 -12.86 8.30
CA GLU A 158 -20.24 -13.94 9.10
C GLU A 158 -20.08 -15.30 8.40
N ASP A 159 -20.38 -15.36 7.10
CA ASP A 159 -20.20 -16.55 6.27
C ASP A 159 -19.81 -16.18 4.83
N GLY A 160 -18.54 -16.41 4.50
CA GLY A 160 -18.01 -16.15 3.16
C GLY A 160 -18.60 -17.01 2.04
N LYS A 161 -19.40 -18.04 2.36
CA LYS A 161 -20.09 -18.90 1.39
C LYS A 161 -21.55 -18.53 1.16
N LYS A 162 -22.08 -17.54 1.89
CA LYS A 162 -23.49 -17.15 1.83
C LYS A 162 -23.91 -16.80 0.41
N SER A 163 -25.04 -17.35 -0.04
CA SER A 163 -25.48 -17.16 -1.42
C SER A 163 -26.02 -15.74 -1.64
N PHE A 164 -25.94 -15.24 -2.88
CA PHE A 164 -26.51 -13.94 -3.23
C PHE A 164 -28.02 -13.87 -3.01
N VAL A 165 -28.73 -15.00 -3.08
CA VAL A 165 -30.16 -15.10 -2.78
C VAL A 165 -30.42 -14.84 -1.30
N GLU A 166 -29.60 -15.41 -0.41
CA GLU A 166 -29.73 -15.21 1.03
C GLU A 166 -29.39 -13.77 1.44
N ILE A 167 -28.37 -13.18 0.82
CA ILE A 167 -27.99 -11.78 1.06
C ILE A 167 -29.08 -10.82 0.54
N ALA A 168 -29.70 -11.13 -0.60
CA ALA A 168 -30.81 -10.35 -1.16
C ALA A 168 -32.01 -10.24 -0.20
N LYS A 169 -32.35 -11.33 0.51
CA LYS A 169 -33.45 -11.34 1.49
C LYS A 169 -33.30 -10.29 2.60
N GLY A 170 -32.06 -9.96 2.99
CA GLY A 170 -31.76 -8.99 4.06
C GLY A 170 -31.57 -7.54 3.59
N THR A 171 -31.61 -7.28 2.27
CA THR A 171 -31.26 -5.98 1.67
C THR A 171 -32.38 -5.33 0.87
N GLY A 172 -33.41 -6.09 0.47
CA GLY A 172 -34.51 -5.58 -0.37
C GLY A 172 -34.13 -5.38 -1.84
N LEU A 173 -32.95 -5.84 -2.25
CA LEU A 173 -32.48 -5.81 -3.65
C LEU A 173 -32.64 -7.17 -4.32
N SER A 174 -32.62 -7.18 -5.66
CA SER A 174 -32.57 -8.41 -6.44
C SER A 174 -31.22 -9.12 -6.29
N GLN A 175 -31.21 -10.43 -6.50
CA GLN A 175 -29.98 -11.24 -6.52
C GLN A 175 -28.93 -10.67 -7.51
N VAL A 176 -29.37 -10.20 -8.68
CA VAL A 176 -28.49 -9.62 -9.71
C VAL A 176 -27.85 -8.33 -9.21
N ALA A 177 -28.61 -7.47 -8.52
CA ALA A 177 -28.07 -6.24 -7.95
C ALA A 177 -27.03 -6.53 -6.84
N ILE A 178 -27.28 -7.53 -5.99
CA ILE A 178 -26.30 -7.98 -4.97
C ILE A 178 -25.04 -8.54 -5.61
N LYS A 179 -25.17 -9.39 -6.63
CA LYS A 179 -24.02 -9.93 -7.38
C LYS A 179 -23.13 -8.81 -7.92
N ASN A 180 -23.72 -7.83 -8.62
CA ASN A 180 -22.97 -6.71 -9.20
C ASN A 180 -22.23 -5.89 -8.13
N ARG A 181 -22.86 -5.69 -6.96
CA ARG A 181 -22.23 -4.98 -5.83
C ARG A 181 -21.06 -5.76 -5.24
N VAL A 182 -21.23 -7.06 -5.00
CA VAL A 182 -20.15 -7.94 -4.51
C VAL A 182 -18.97 -7.92 -5.49
N GLU A 183 -19.22 -8.09 -6.78
CA GLU A 183 -18.18 -8.07 -7.82
C GLU A 183 -17.44 -6.73 -7.86
N ARG A 184 -18.15 -5.60 -7.73
CA ARG A 184 -17.53 -4.27 -7.58
C ARG A 184 -16.64 -4.19 -6.34
N LEU A 185 -17.15 -4.58 -5.16
CA LEU A 185 -16.39 -4.53 -3.92
C LEU A 185 -15.14 -5.42 -3.94
N LEU A 186 -15.20 -6.58 -4.60
CA LEU A 186 -14.06 -7.46 -4.82
C LEU A 186 -13.07 -6.86 -5.81
N LYS A 187 -13.55 -6.32 -6.94
CA LYS A 187 -12.73 -5.65 -7.96
C LYS A 187 -11.95 -4.48 -7.38
N ASP A 188 -12.63 -3.66 -6.58
CA ASP A 188 -12.08 -2.47 -5.92
C ASP A 188 -11.22 -2.85 -4.68
N LYS A 189 -11.09 -4.15 -4.38
CA LYS A 189 -10.33 -4.72 -3.25
C LYS A 189 -10.79 -4.23 -1.88
N VAL A 190 -11.99 -3.67 -1.79
CA VAL A 190 -12.65 -3.26 -0.55
C VAL A 190 -13.14 -4.49 0.23
N LEU A 191 -13.60 -5.52 -0.48
CA LEU A 191 -13.95 -6.82 0.07
C LEU A 191 -12.94 -7.88 -0.36
N LYS A 192 -12.64 -8.84 0.53
CA LYS A 192 -11.84 -10.03 0.24
C LYS A 192 -12.52 -11.23 0.89
N ILE A 193 -12.63 -12.34 0.15
CA ILE A 193 -13.13 -13.61 0.67
C ILE A 193 -11.95 -14.59 0.71
N ARG A 194 -11.69 -15.17 1.89
CA ARG A 194 -10.59 -16.13 2.11
C ARG A 194 -11.05 -17.23 3.05
N GLY A 195 -10.52 -18.43 2.84
CA GLY A 195 -10.63 -19.51 3.83
C GLY A 195 -9.72 -19.21 5.01
N LEU A 196 -10.21 -19.48 6.22
CA LEU A 196 -9.44 -19.35 7.46
C LEU A 196 -9.10 -20.75 7.98
N LEU A 197 -7.86 -20.92 8.43
CA LEU A 197 -7.42 -22.11 9.13
C LEU A 197 -8.00 -22.09 10.56
N ASN A 198 -8.49 -23.24 11.05
CA ASN A 198 -8.85 -23.37 12.46
C ASN A 198 -7.56 -23.51 13.30
N MET A 199 -7.09 -22.39 13.86
CA MET A 199 -5.80 -22.29 14.56
C MET A 199 -5.73 -23.23 15.76
N GLU A 200 -6.81 -23.37 16.53
CA GLU A 200 -6.88 -24.24 17.72
C GLU A 200 -6.74 -25.73 17.41
N LYS A 201 -6.90 -26.13 16.14
CA LYS A 201 -6.72 -27.51 15.69
C LYS A 201 -5.28 -27.83 15.27
N VAL A 202 -4.44 -26.81 15.09
CA VAL A 202 -3.11 -26.96 14.48
C VAL A 202 -1.99 -26.39 15.37
N TYR A 203 -2.31 -25.39 16.18
CA TYR A 203 -1.37 -24.68 17.03
C TYR A 203 -1.82 -24.77 18.49
N SER A 204 -0.87 -24.59 19.42
CA SER A 204 -1.13 -24.69 20.86
C SER A 204 -0.65 -23.47 21.64
N VAL A 205 0.25 -22.68 21.06
CA VAL A 205 0.91 -21.56 21.74
C VAL A 205 1.16 -20.43 20.76
N SER A 206 1.19 -19.20 21.28
CA SER A 206 1.54 -18.01 20.53
C SER A 206 2.70 -17.26 21.18
N ALA A 207 3.35 -16.41 20.40
CA ALA A 207 4.27 -15.41 20.93
C ALA A 207 4.05 -14.07 20.26
N HIS A 208 4.17 -13.02 21.08
CA HIS A 208 4.27 -11.65 20.67
C HIS A 208 5.71 -11.18 20.85
N ILE A 209 6.30 -10.65 19.78
CA ILE A 209 7.72 -10.33 19.72
C ILE A 209 7.86 -8.90 19.26
N ASP A 210 8.31 -8.04 20.16
CA ASP A 210 8.66 -6.66 19.89
C ASP A 210 10.15 -6.57 19.55
N ILE A 211 10.47 -5.89 18.45
CA ILE A 211 11.81 -5.84 17.86
C ILE A 211 12.23 -4.38 17.73
N GLU A 212 13.44 -4.09 18.19
CA GLU A 212 14.16 -2.85 17.91
C GLU A 212 15.29 -3.16 16.93
N ALA A 213 15.26 -2.55 15.75
CA ALA A 213 16.33 -2.66 14.76
C ALA A 213 16.47 -1.38 13.92
N ASP A 214 17.52 -1.27 13.11
CA ASP A 214 17.61 -0.19 12.12
C ASP A 214 16.55 -0.34 11.01
N SER A 215 16.21 0.75 10.32
CA SER A 215 15.14 0.76 9.30
C SER A 215 15.36 -0.23 8.15
N LYS A 216 16.61 -0.50 7.75
CA LYS A 216 16.93 -1.45 6.67
C LYS A 216 16.65 -2.87 7.13
N THR A 217 17.03 -3.19 8.36
CA THR A 217 16.75 -4.47 9.00
C THR A 217 15.26 -4.70 9.20
N ILE A 218 14.53 -3.70 9.70
CA ILE A 218 13.07 -3.79 9.85
C ILE A 218 12.39 -4.11 8.51
N ASN A 219 12.75 -3.41 7.43
CA ASN A 219 12.17 -3.68 6.11
C ASN A 219 12.49 -5.11 5.62
N ARG A 220 13.72 -5.60 5.83
CA ARG A 220 14.09 -6.98 5.50
C ARG A 220 13.29 -8.01 6.30
N LEU A 221 13.14 -7.79 7.61
CA LEU A 221 12.36 -8.67 8.49
C LEU A 221 10.90 -8.72 8.05
N ILE A 222 10.30 -7.57 7.71
CA ILE A 222 8.93 -7.50 7.21
C ILE A 222 8.77 -8.34 5.92
N GLU A 223 9.65 -8.15 4.94
CA GLU A 223 9.61 -8.91 3.69
C GLU A 223 9.73 -10.42 3.89
N LYS A 224 10.52 -10.83 4.88
CA LYS A 224 10.66 -12.22 5.26
C LYS A 224 9.39 -12.75 5.95
N PHE A 225 8.89 -12.02 6.94
CA PHE A 225 7.77 -12.46 7.77
C PHE A 225 6.43 -12.39 7.05
N GLU A 226 6.26 -11.53 6.05
CA GLU A 226 5.10 -11.54 5.15
C GLU A 226 4.89 -12.90 4.45
N LYS A 227 5.94 -13.71 4.33
CA LYS A 227 5.92 -15.03 3.68
C LYS A 227 5.92 -16.19 4.68
N SER A 228 6.00 -15.90 5.97
CA SER A 228 6.09 -16.93 7.00
C SER A 228 4.71 -17.54 7.29
N PRO A 229 4.59 -18.87 7.33
CA PRO A 229 3.30 -19.53 7.60
C PRO A 229 2.86 -19.44 9.06
N VAL A 230 3.78 -19.13 9.98
CA VAL A 230 3.50 -19.05 11.43
C VAL A 230 3.22 -17.62 11.90
N VAL A 231 3.50 -16.63 11.06
CA VAL A 231 3.31 -15.21 11.39
C VAL A 231 1.90 -14.79 10.99
N TYR A 232 1.10 -14.34 11.96
CA TYR A 232 -0.28 -13.93 11.71
C TYR A 232 -0.53 -12.42 11.85
N HIS A 233 0.40 -11.68 12.46
CA HIS A 233 0.27 -10.24 12.66
C HIS A 233 1.63 -9.56 12.63
N LEU A 234 1.74 -8.48 11.84
CA LEU A 234 2.93 -7.65 11.70
C LEU A 234 2.55 -6.18 11.72
N VAL A 235 3.20 -5.39 12.55
CA VAL A 235 2.91 -3.96 12.67
C VAL A 235 4.20 -3.18 12.87
N LYS A 236 4.44 -2.16 12.05
CA LYS A 236 5.43 -1.13 12.36
C LYS A 236 4.89 -0.24 13.47
N THR A 237 5.70 0.07 14.45
CA THR A 237 5.32 0.82 15.64
C THR A 237 6.22 2.05 15.82
N SER A 238 5.71 3.10 16.48
CA SER A 238 6.46 4.33 16.79
C SER A 238 7.08 4.34 18.19
N GLY A 239 6.86 3.28 18.97
CA GLY A 239 7.39 3.14 20.33
C GLY A 239 8.87 2.78 20.37
N ARG A 240 9.35 2.36 21.56
CA ARG A 240 10.72 1.88 21.76
C ARG A 240 11.10 0.80 20.75
N TYR A 241 10.20 -0.16 20.57
CA TYR A 241 10.29 -1.17 19.52
C TYR A 241 9.60 -0.64 18.26
N ASN A 242 10.22 -0.86 17.11
CA ASN A 242 9.78 -0.33 15.83
C ASN A 242 9.22 -1.40 14.87
N LEU A 243 9.14 -2.65 15.32
CA LEU A 243 8.39 -3.73 14.70
C LEU A 243 7.81 -4.68 15.75
N MET A 244 6.53 -4.99 15.59
CA MET A 244 5.77 -5.94 16.40
C MET A 244 5.39 -7.13 15.53
N VAL A 245 5.73 -8.34 15.96
CA VAL A 245 5.49 -9.60 15.25
C VAL A 245 4.72 -10.55 16.16
N SER A 246 3.61 -11.10 15.70
CA SER A 246 2.90 -12.16 16.43
C SER A 246 2.86 -13.45 15.63
N ILE A 247 3.21 -14.55 16.30
CA ILE A 247 3.30 -15.89 15.73
C ILE A 247 2.42 -16.89 16.48
N VAL A 248 2.00 -17.94 15.78
CA VAL A 248 1.39 -19.14 16.36
C VAL A 248 2.17 -20.37 15.95
N THR A 249 2.38 -21.30 16.89
CA THR A 249 3.17 -22.50 16.64
C THR A 249 2.58 -23.73 17.36
N PRO A 250 3.00 -24.96 16.98
CA PRO A 250 2.53 -26.18 17.62
C PRO A 250 3.06 -26.40 19.04
N ASN A 251 4.18 -25.77 19.41
CA ASN A 251 4.83 -25.90 20.71
C ASN A 251 5.83 -24.76 20.96
N LEU A 252 6.32 -24.66 22.20
CA LEU A 252 7.28 -23.65 22.64
C LEU A 252 8.63 -23.76 21.92
N GLU A 253 9.12 -24.97 21.68
CA GLU A 253 10.37 -25.22 20.95
C GLU A 253 10.36 -24.58 19.55
N SER A 254 9.20 -24.57 18.88
CA SER A 254 9.04 -23.92 17.58
C SER A 254 9.15 -22.39 17.68
N ILE A 255 8.71 -21.79 18.79
CA ILE A 255 8.87 -20.35 19.07
C ILE A 255 10.35 -20.03 19.27
N GLU A 256 11.04 -20.80 20.11
CA GLU A 256 12.46 -20.63 20.37
C GLU A 256 13.29 -20.74 19.09
N ASN A 257 12.98 -21.75 18.26
CA ASN A 257 13.59 -21.94 16.94
C ASN A 257 13.33 -20.75 16.00
N PHE A 258 12.09 -20.24 15.95
CA PHE A 258 11.76 -19.07 15.15
C PHE A 258 12.56 -17.84 15.59
N ILE A 259 12.61 -17.57 16.90
CA ILE A 259 13.38 -16.43 17.44
C ILE A 259 14.86 -16.55 17.11
N ALA A 260 15.45 -17.74 17.35
CA ALA A 260 16.88 -17.97 17.13
C ALA A 260 17.26 -17.84 15.65
N LYS A 261 16.53 -18.53 14.77
CA LYS A 261 16.87 -18.63 13.33
C LYS A 261 16.39 -17.44 12.53
N GLU A 262 15.25 -16.87 12.90
CA GLU A 262 14.59 -15.86 12.07
C GLU A 262 14.70 -14.43 12.60
N ILE A 263 15.05 -14.23 13.86
CA ILE A 263 15.17 -12.87 14.43
C ILE A 263 16.62 -12.61 14.86
N ARG A 264 17.14 -13.40 15.80
CA ARG A 264 18.48 -13.18 16.38
C ARG A 264 19.63 -13.39 15.40
N SER A 265 19.41 -14.12 14.31
CA SER A 265 20.40 -14.31 13.24
C SER A 265 20.66 -13.03 12.43
N ASP A 266 19.78 -12.04 12.53
CA ASP A 266 19.90 -10.78 11.81
C ASP A 266 20.72 -9.76 12.61
N LEU A 267 21.92 -9.43 12.12
CA LEU A 267 22.89 -8.55 12.81
C LEU A 267 22.40 -7.13 13.09
N GLY A 268 21.34 -6.67 12.41
CA GLY A 268 20.79 -5.33 12.65
C GLY A 268 19.75 -5.26 13.77
N VAL A 269 19.37 -6.41 14.34
CA VAL A 269 18.48 -6.49 15.51
C VAL A 269 19.25 -6.11 16.76
N LYS A 270 18.75 -5.10 17.49
CA LYS A 270 19.38 -4.56 18.70
C LYS A 270 18.78 -5.14 19.96
N HIS A 271 17.44 -5.15 20.02
CA HIS A 271 16.70 -5.65 21.18
C HIS A 271 15.48 -6.42 20.70
N ILE A 272 15.13 -7.45 21.47
CA ILE A 272 13.86 -8.14 21.34
C ILE A 272 13.22 -8.30 22.70
N GLU A 273 11.90 -8.17 22.75
CA GLU A 273 11.09 -8.53 23.90
C GLU A 273 10.07 -9.58 23.45
N VAL A 274 9.96 -10.65 24.22
CA VAL A 274 9.20 -11.84 23.83
C VAL A 274 8.20 -12.16 24.93
N ASN A 275 6.92 -12.14 24.56
CA ASN A 275 5.81 -12.50 25.42
C ASN A 275 5.15 -13.75 24.84
N VAL A 276 5.30 -14.88 25.53
CA VAL A 276 4.67 -16.16 25.16
C VAL A 276 3.32 -16.28 25.86
N GLY A 277 2.31 -16.80 25.16
CA GLY A 277 0.98 -16.98 25.75
C GLY A 277 0.12 -18.00 25.01
N GLU A 278 -1.14 -18.06 25.41
CA GLU A 278 -2.18 -18.85 24.74
C GLU A 278 -2.43 -18.35 23.31
N LEU A 279 -3.27 -19.07 22.57
CA LEU A 279 -3.64 -18.66 21.22
C LEU A 279 -4.38 -17.32 21.21
N PRO A 280 -4.20 -16.49 20.17
CA PRO A 280 -4.89 -15.21 20.08
C PRO A 280 -6.40 -15.39 19.97
N ILE A 281 -7.15 -14.60 20.73
CA ILE A 281 -8.60 -14.48 20.57
C ILE A 281 -8.86 -13.53 19.40
N ILE A 282 -9.32 -14.08 18.27
CA ILE A 282 -9.61 -13.30 17.05
C ILE A 282 -11.13 -13.13 16.93
N PRO A 283 -11.65 -11.89 16.93
CA PRO A 283 -13.08 -11.64 16.67
C PRO A 283 -13.50 -12.23 15.32
N LYS A 284 -14.70 -12.83 15.29
CA LYS A 284 -15.22 -13.49 14.07
C LYS A 284 -15.39 -12.54 12.89
N SER A 285 -15.64 -11.27 13.14
CA SER A 285 -15.79 -10.25 12.11
C SER A 285 -15.19 -8.92 12.57
N TRP A 286 -14.70 -8.16 11.60
CA TRP A 286 -14.29 -6.77 11.75
C TRP A 286 -15.07 -5.93 10.75
N THR A 287 -16.33 -5.65 11.09
CA THR A 287 -17.27 -4.92 10.24
C THR A 287 -17.47 -3.51 10.79
N PRO A 288 -17.31 -2.46 9.96
CA PRO A 288 -17.69 -1.11 10.36
C PRO A 288 -19.17 -1.07 10.78
N PRO A 289 -19.55 -0.19 11.72
CA PRO A 289 -20.96 -0.01 12.05
C PRO A 289 -21.73 0.46 10.81
N ILE A 290 -22.98 0.01 10.69
CA ILE A 290 -23.93 0.57 9.73
C ILE A 290 -24.34 1.94 10.28
N ILE A 291 -23.91 3.01 9.63
CA ILE A 291 -24.25 4.40 9.97
C ILE A 291 -25.47 4.82 9.16
#